data_AF-A0A923WRV4-F1
#
_entry.id   AF-A0A923WRV4-F1
#
_cell.length_a   1.000
_cell.length_b   1.000
_cell.length_c   1.000
_cell.angle_alpha   90.00
_cell.angle_beta   90.00
_cell.angle_gamma   90.00
#
_symmetry.space_group_name_H-M   'P 1'
#
loop_
_entity.id
_entity.type
_entity.pdbx_description
1 polymer ?
#
loop_
_entity_poly.entity_id
_entity_poly.type
_entity_poly.pdbx_seq_one_letter_code
_entity_poly.pdbx_strand_id
1 'polypeptide(L)'
;MLAAAAMFAAFATFATSATAFAAPPLVVPYGHLGEAGTSLAPNLLLNLSLTFEDAAAAYRDPYSGDIEYAGYFNPRLCYTYPGKVRGSVTEPELDARGYFSPSRPANARHECGGAAFSGNLMNWASAATLDLLRLGLTGGDRGIDEAGLTVVQRAWLPDGAVNPDFYAHPQHFARKSISGADAAKLTPFAAETLYIVSCRNRILFSNTQKGKACDAPRFGAGGRRLVSDKYFGEFNVRVSVCTSDDSALRPDLCRPYGSSFKPEGAIQNSGKR
;
A
#
# COMPACT_ATOMS: atom_id res chain seq x y z
N MET A 1 9.98 -57.83 58.11
CA MET A 1 8.84 -57.17 58.78
C MET A 1 8.82 -55.72 58.32
N LEU A 2 7.78 -55.11 57.80
CA LEU A 2 6.46 -55.51 57.28
C LEU A 2 6.03 -54.35 56.35
N ALA A 3 5.22 -54.64 55.33
CA ALA A 3 4.83 -53.74 54.25
C ALA A 3 3.83 -52.63 54.64
N ALA A 4 3.73 -51.58 53.83
CA ALA A 4 2.50 -50.82 53.61
C ALA A 4 2.44 -50.27 52.16
N ALA A 5 1.43 -50.75 51.42
CA ALA A 5 0.86 -50.19 50.19
C ALA A 5 0.08 -48.88 50.52
N ALA A 6 -0.45 -48.03 49.66
CA ALA A 6 -0.74 -47.92 48.21
C ALA A 6 -0.78 -46.38 47.93
N MET A 7 -0.88 -45.84 46.72
CA MET A 7 -2.17 -45.66 46.02
C MET A 7 -1.96 -44.90 44.70
N PHE A 8 -2.73 -45.31 43.70
CA PHE A 8 -2.79 -44.85 42.31
C PHE A 8 -3.14 -43.36 42.13
N ALA A 9 -2.54 -42.71 41.13
CA ALA A 9 -3.20 -41.70 40.31
C ALA A 9 -2.62 -41.72 38.88
N ALA A 10 -3.32 -42.39 37.96
CA ALA A 10 -3.02 -42.34 36.54
C ALA A 10 -3.54 -41.02 35.96
N PHE A 11 -2.64 -40.08 35.67
CA PHE A 11 -2.97 -38.88 34.90
C PHE A 11 -2.91 -39.21 33.41
N ALA A 12 -4.08 -39.40 32.80
CA ALA A 12 -4.22 -39.54 31.35
C ALA A 12 -3.92 -38.18 30.70
N THR A 13 -2.77 -38.06 30.05
CA THR A 13 -2.44 -36.94 29.18
C THR A 13 -3.22 -37.08 27.86
N PHE A 14 -4.29 -36.30 27.72
CA PHE A 14 -4.95 -36.10 26.42
C PHE A 14 -4.03 -35.25 25.54
N ALA A 15 -3.28 -35.88 24.64
CA ALA A 15 -2.61 -35.20 23.56
C ALA A 15 -3.65 -34.82 22.49
N THR A 16 -4.07 -33.57 22.47
CA THR A 16 -4.86 -33.02 21.35
C THR A 16 -3.92 -32.79 20.17
N SER A 17 -3.96 -33.67 19.19
CA SER A 17 -3.27 -33.52 17.90
C SER A 17 -3.91 -32.35 17.15
N ALA A 18 -3.24 -31.21 17.08
CA ALA A 18 -3.61 -30.15 16.15
C ALA A 18 -3.19 -30.60 14.74
N THR A 19 -4.14 -31.03 13.91
CA THR A 19 -3.89 -31.28 12.50
C THR A 19 -3.70 -29.93 11.81
N ALA A 20 -2.45 -29.57 11.51
CA ALA A 20 -2.13 -28.48 10.62
C ALA A 20 -2.64 -28.85 9.21
N PHE A 21 -3.64 -28.14 8.71
CA PHE A 21 -3.98 -28.20 7.29
C PHE A 21 -2.84 -27.57 6.51
N ALA A 22 -2.05 -28.41 5.82
CA ALA A 22 -1.14 -27.93 4.80
C ALA A 22 -1.97 -27.19 3.74
N ALA A 23 -1.58 -25.97 3.39
CA ALA A 23 -2.15 -25.28 2.25
C ALA A 23 -2.02 -26.21 1.02
N PRO A 24 -3.08 -26.37 0.21
CA PRO A 24 -2.98 -27.17 -1.00
C PRO A 24 -1.81 -26.61 -1.83
N PRO A 25 -0.95 -27.47 -2.41
CA PRO A 25 0.13 -26.99 -3.25
C PRO A 25 -0.49 -26.16 -4.37
N LEU A 26 -0.02 -24.92 -4.53
CA LEU A 26 -0.32 -24.12 -5.71
C LEU A 26 0.33 -24.86 -6.88
N VAL A 27 -0.45 -25.69 -7.57
CA VAL A 27 -0.05 -26.30 -8.83
C VAL A 27 -0.06 -25.19 -9.85
N VAL A 28 1.05 -24.46 -9.95
CA VAL A 28 1.33 -23.71 -11.17
C VAL A 28 1.51 -24.79 -12.23
N PRO A 29 0.67 -24.85 -13.29
CA PRO A 29 0.95 -25.76 -14.37
C PRO A 29 2.35 -25.41 -14.87
N TYR A 30 3.30 -26.34 -14.71
CA TYR A 30 4.64 -26.24 -15.27
C TYR A 30 4.49 -26.31 -16.79
N GLY A 31 4.01 -25.23 -17.40
CA GLY A 31 4.14 -25.01 -18.82
C GLY A 31 5.55 -24.49 -19.04
N HIS A 32 6.49 -25.38 -19.35
CA HIS A 32 7.75 -24.95 -19.92
C HIS A 32 7.45 -24.24 -21.25
N LEU A 33 7.98 -23.03 -21.42
CA LEU A 33 7.82 -22.27 -22.65
C LEU A 33 8.26 -23.14 -23.85
N GLY A 34 7.32 -23.48 -24.73
CA GLY A 34 7.58 -24.27 -25.94
C GLY A 34 7.29 -25.78 -25.86
N GLU A 35 6.68 -26.29 -24.78
CA GLU A 35 6.23 -27.69 -24.74
C GLU A 35 4.99 -27.92 -25.60
N ALA A 36 5.09 -28.88 -26.53
CA ALA A 36 3.99 -29.32 -27.37
C ALA A 36 2.90 -29.99 -26.52
N GLY A 37 1.73 -29.34 -26.44
CA GLY A 37 0.58 -29.82 -25.64
C GLY A 37 -0.07 -28.74 -24.77
N THR A 38 0.53 -27.55 -24.67
CA THR A 38 -0.11 -26.39 -24.06
C THR A 38 -1.09 -25.73 -25.04
N SER A 39 -2.34 -25.47 -24.64
CA SER A 39 -3.39 -24.96 -25.56
C SER A 39 -3.25 -23.48 -25.93
N LEU A 40 -2.22 -22.79 -25.43
CA LEU A 40 -1.95 -21.38 -25.68
C LEU A 40 -0.45 -21.19 -25.89
N ALA A 41 -0.04 -20.96 -27.15
CA ALA A 41 1.29 -20.45 -27.42
C ALA A 41 1.43 -19.06 -26.76
N PRO A 42 2.45 -18.80 -25.95
CA PRO A 42 2.70 -17.46 -25.44
C PRO A 42 3.03 -16.54 -26.62
N ASN A 43 2.14 -15.58 -26.92
CA ASN A 43 2.32 -14.62 -28.02
C ASN A 43 3.22 -13.44 -27.64
N LEU A 44 3.56 -13.29 -26.35
CA LEU A 44 4.40 -12.22 -25.83
C LEU A 44 5.29 -12.75 -24.70
N LEU A 45 6.60 -12.55 -24.84
CA LEU A 45 7.58 -12.78 -23.78
C LEU A 45 8.11 -11.42 -23.31
N LEU A 46 7.96 -11.11 -22.02
CA LEU A 46 8.50 -9.90 -21.41
C LEU A 46 9.76 -10.25 -20.64
N ASN A 47 10.92 -9.87 -21.17
CA ASN A 47 12.19 -9.97 -20.45
C ASN A 47 12.38 -8.71 -19.59
N LEU A 48 11.99 -8.79 -18.31
CA LEU A 48 12.10 -7.69 -17.36
C LEU A 48 13.41 -7.77 -16.59
N SER A 49 14.31 -6.80 -16.81
CA SER A 49 15.55 -6.66 -16.03
C SER A 49 15.33 -5.69 -14.87
N LEU A 50 14.58 -6.12 -13.85
CA LEU A 50 14.30 -5.29 -12.67
C LEU A 50 15.41 -5.40 -11.62
N THR A 51 15.69 -4.29 -10.97
CA THR A 51 16.62 -4.17 -9.85
C THR A 51 15.93 -3.51 -8.64
N PHE A 52 16.60 -3.46 -7.49
CA PHE A 52 16.06 -2.78 -6.31
C PHE A 52 15.83 -1.27 -6.57
N GLU A 53 16.57 -0.67 -7.51
CA GLU A 53 16.42 0.72 -7.92
C GLU A 53 15.05 1.01 -8.55
N ASP A 54 14.38 0.00 -9.13
CA ASP A 54 13.04 0.18 -9.68
C ASP A 54 11.98 0.39 -8.58
N ALA A 55 12.31 0.11 -7.32
CA ALA A 55 11.48 0.51 -6.19
C ALA A 55 11.65 1.99 -5.81
N ALA A 56 12.50 2.75 -6.51
CA ALA A 56 12.71 4.17 -6.22
C ALA A 56 11.49 5.00 -6.59
N ALA A 57 11.41 6.22 -6.03
CA ALA A 57 10.33 7.16 -6.30
C ALA A 57 10.17 7.42 -7.80
N ALA A 58 8.95 7.23 -8.31
CA ALA A 58 8.61 7.48 -9.71
C ALA A 58 8.70 8.98 -10.05
N TYR A 59 8.44 9.83 -9.07
CA TYR A 59 8.45 11.29 -9.21
C TYR A 59 9.47 11.89 -8.26
N ARG A 60 10.38 12.72 -8.76
CA ARG A 60 11.48 13.30 -7.96
C ARG A 60 11.44 14.82 -7.91
N ASP A 61 10.79 15.44 -8.89
CA ASP A 61 10.63 16.89 -8.94
C ASP A 61 9.69 17.42 -7.84
N PRO A 62 9.76 18.73 -7.53
CA PRO A 62 8.80 19.38 -6.67
C PRO A 62 7.36 19.12 -7.14
N TYR A 63 6.45 19.03 -6.19
CA TYR A 63 5.03 18.85 -6.50
C TYR A 63 4.48 20.04 -7.29
N SER A 64 3.68 19.76 -8.30
CA SER A 64 2.88 20.75 -9.01
C SER A 64 1.43 20.24 -9.15
N GLY A 65 0.47 21.07 -8.74
CA GLY A 65 -0.96 20.76 -8.90
C GLY A 65 -1.43 20.69 -10.36
N ASP A 66 -0.60 21.17 -11.29
CA ASP A 66 -0.88 21.25 -12.73
C ASP A 66 -0.47 19.97 -13.47
N ILE A 67 0.27 19.09 -12.80
CA ILE A 67 0.71 17.80 -13.34
C ILE A 67 -0.21 16.71 -12.78
N GLU A 68 -0.75 15.89 -13.68
CA GLU A 68 -1.44 14.66 -13.30
C GLU A 68 -0.39 13.54 -13.11
N TYR A 69 -0.18 13.11 -11.86
CA TYR A 69 0.75 12.05 -11.50
C TYR A 69 0.04 10.69 -11.55
N ALA A 70 0.55 9.77 -12.36
CA ALA A 70 0.04 8.42 -12.45
C ALA A 70 0.37 7.58 -11.20
N GLY A 71 -0.47 6.58 -10.93
CA GLY A 71 -0.28 5.68 -9.79
C GLY A 71 -1.57 4.96 -9.42
N TYR A 72 -1.56 4.31 -8.26
CA TYR A 72 -2.72 3.55 -7.80
C TYR A 72 -3.91 4.44 -7.43
N PHE A 73 -3.65 5.62 -6.87
CA PHE A 73 -4.70 6.60 -6.62
C PHE A 73 -5.18 7.19 -7.95
N ASN A 74 -6.48 7.38 -8.09
CA ASN A 74 -7.02 8.23 -9.15
C ASN A 74 -6.72 9.70 -8.83
N PRO A 75 -5.98 10.42 -9.69
CA PRO A 75 -5.60 11.82 -9.45
C PRO A 75 -6.80 12.76 -9.26
N ARG A 76 -7.93 12.41 -9.87
CA ARG A 76 -9.16 13.22 -9.90
C ARG A 76 -10.11 12.91 -8.75
N LEU A 77 -9.68 12.10 -7.77
CA LEU A 77 -10.47 11.76 -6.60
C LEU A 77 -9.77 12.17 -5.30
N CYS A 78 -10.59 12.41 -4.29
CA CYS A 78 -10.19 12.65 -2.91
C CYS A 78 -10.42 11.40 -2.06
N TYR A 79 -9.53 11.15 -1.11
CA TYR A 79 -9.52 9.92 -0.31
C TYR A 79 -9.64 10.20 1.19
N THR A 80 -10.33 9.31 1.87
CA THR A 80 -10.34 9.26 3.34
C THR A 80 -9.61 8.02 3.82
N TYR A 81 -9.17 8.04 5.08
CA TYR A 81 -8.48 6.92 5.70
C TYR A 81 -9.09 6.66 7.08
N PRO A 82 -9.41 5.41 7.43
CA PRO A 82 -10.02 5.11 8.72
C PRO A 82 -9.05 5.38 9.87
N GLY A 83 -9.58 6.03 10.90
CA GLY A 83 -8.89 6.25 12.16
C GLY A 83 -9.48 5.42 13.29
N LYS A 84 -8.64 5.02 14.23
CA LYS A 84 -9.00 4.32 15.47
C LYS A 84 -8.57 5.13 16.67
N VAL A 85 -9.48 5.31 17.63
CA VAL A 85 -9.17 5.99 18.88
C VAL A 85 -8.23 5.12 19.72
N ARG A 86 -7.08 5.68 20.10
CA ARG A 86 -6.06 5.07 20.97
C ARG A 86 -5.75 6.05 22.11
N GLY A 87 -6.38 5.83 23.26
CA GLY A 87 -6.33 6.80 24.36
C GLY A 87 -7.07 8.09 23.98
N SER A 88 -6.41 9.24 24.11
CA SER A 88 -6.95 10.56 23.75
C SER A 88 -6.70 10.99 22.30
N VAL A 89 -6.10 10.12 21.48
CA VAL A 89 -5.69 10.46 20.11
C VAL A 89 -6.31 9.48 19.13
N THR A 90 -6.82 9.99 18.02
CA THR A 90 -7.23 9.16 16.87
C THR A 90 -6.00 8.92 16.00
N GLU A 91 -5.68 7.65 15.76
CA GLU A 91 -4.54 7.24 14.94
C GLU A 91 -5.02 6.48 13.71
N PRO A 92 -4.27 6.53 12.58
CA PRO A 92 -4.63 5.75 11.41
C PRO A 92 -4.68 4.24 11.71
N GLU A 93 -5.65 3.55 11.14
CA GLU A 93 -5.76 2.09 11.25
C GLU A 93 -4.71 1.42 10.35
N LEU A 94 -3.88 0.52 10.89
CA LEU A 94 -2.79 -0.12 10.15
C LEU A 94 -3.04 -1.61 9.85
N ASP A 95 -4.18 -2.14 10.26
CA ASP A 95 -4.55 -3.54 10.08
C ASP A 95 -5.26 -3.77 8.72
N ALA A 96 -6.13 -4.78 8.64
CA ALA A 96 -6.89 -5.14 7.45
C ALA A 96 -7.75 -3.98 6.90
N ARG A 97 -8.23 -3.06 7.76
CA ARG A 97 -9.05 -1.93 7.31
C ARG A 97 -8.23 -0.70 6.93
N GLY A 98 -6.90 -0.74 7.12
CA GLY A 98 -6.01 0.37 6.82
C GLY A 98 -5.79 0.58 5.32
N TYR A 99 -6.71 1.25 4.65
CA TYR A 99 -6.59 1.66 3.25
C TYR A 99 -7.32 2.98 2.97
N PHE A 100 -6.90 3.65 1.90
CA PHE A 100 -7.53 4.87 1.39
C PHE A 100 -8.77 4.51 0.57
N SER A 101 -9.90 5.12 0.90
CA SER A 101 -11.16 4.96 0.17
C SER A 101 -11.51 6.23 -0.59
N PRO A 102 -11.88 6.15 -1.88
CA PRO A 102 -12.46 7.27 -2.60
C PRO A 102 -13.65 7.86 -1.81
N SER A 103 -13.72 9.18 -1.75
CA SER A 103 -14.76 9.89 -1.01
C SER A 103 -15.56 10.84 -1.88
N ARG A 104 -14.90 11.52 -2.83
CA ARG A 104 -15.51 12.48 -3.76
C ARG A 104 -14.55 12.85 -4.88
N PRO A 105 -15.03 13.46 -5.97
CA PRO A 105 -14.18 14.12 -6.96
C PRO A 105 -13.32 15.24 -6.36
N ALA A 106 -12.09 15.35 -6.88
CA ALA A 106 -11.21 16.49 -6.67
C ALA A 106 -11.60 17.65 -7.61
N ASN A 107 -11.17 18.87 -7.30
CA ASN A 107 -11.36 20.00 -8.22
C ASN A 107 -10.38 19.93 -9.41
N ALA A 108 -10.44 20.90 -10.33
CA ALA A 108 -9.59 20.96 -11.52
C ALA A 108 -8.08 21.10 -11.23
N ARG A 109 -7.70 21.46 -10.00
CA ARG A 109 -6.30 21.52 -9.52
C ARG A 109 -5.94 20.32 -8.63
N HIS A 110 -6.76 19.28 -8.63
CA HIS A 110 -6.61 18.08 -7.82
C HIS A 110 -6.70 18.32 -6.30
N GLU A 111 -7.36 19.39 -5.87
CA GLU A 111 -7.49 19.76 -4.46
C GLU A 111 -8.72 19.15 -3.79
N CYS A 112 -8.60 18.92 -2.48
CA CYS A 112 -9.57 18.22 -1.64
C CYS A 112 -10.03 19.05 -0.42
N GLY A 113 -9.85 20.37 -0.47
CA GLY A 113 -10.43 21.33 0.48
C GLY A 113 -10.06 21.07 1.94
N GLY A 114 -8.93 20.40 2.22
CA GLY A 114 -8.41 20.21 3.58
C GLY A 114 -9.12 19.16 4.44
N ALA A 115 -10.05 18.38 3.89
CA ALA A 115 -10.78 17.35 4.64
C ALA A 115 -10.42 15.92 4.21
N ALA A 116 -9.72 15.78 3.08
CA ALA A 116 -9.39 14.50 2.46
C ALA A 116 -8.03 14.60 1.77
N PHE A 117 -7.46 13.45 1.42
CA PHE A 117 -6.20 13.34 0.70
C PHE A 117 -6.42 13.45 -0.81
N SER A 118 -5.67 14.30 -1.48
CA SER A 118 -5.61 14.38 -2.94
C SER A 118 -4.98 13.13 -3.53
N GLY A 119 -5.68 12.42 -4.41
CA GLY A 119 -5.11 11.27 -5.11
C GLY A 119 -3.87 11.64 -5.92
N ASN A 120 -3.86 12.84 -6.50
CA ASN A 120 -2.73 13.34 -7.28
C ASN A 120 -1.49 13.56 -6.39
N LEU A 121 -1.66 14.19 -5.23
CA LEU A 121 -0.57 14.33 -4.25
C LEU A 121 -0.09 12.97 -3.77
N MET A 122 -1.00 12.03 -3.49
CA MET A 122 -0.64 10.70 -3.00
C MET A 122 0.16 9.90 -4.02
N ASN A 123 -0.15 9.99 -5.32
CA ASN A 123 0.65 9.38 -6.38
C ASN A 123 2.05 10.00 -6.43
N TRP A 124 2.16 11.34 -6.48
CA TRP A 124 3.45 12.01 -6.43
C TRP A 124 4.25 11.57 -5.21
N ALA A 125 3.64 11.55 -4.04
CA ALA A 125 4.33 11.31 -2.79
C ALA A 125 4.76 9.84 -2.59
N SER A 126 3.97 8.87 -3.06
CA SER A 126 4.11 7.48 -2.63
C SER A 126 4.47 6.48 -3.72
N ALA A 127 4.27 6.80 -5.00
CA ALA A 127 4.48 5.86 -6.10
C ALA A 127 5.97 5.55 -6.32
N ALA A 128 6.29 4.26 -6.38
CA ALA A 128 7.55 3.77 -6.93
C ALA A 128 7.40 3.42 -8.42
N THR A 129 8.50 3.41 -9.17
CA THR A 129 8.51 2.98 -10.58
C THR A 129 7.95 1.55 -10.72
N LEU A 130 8.28 0.66 -9.79
CA LEU A 130 7.76 -0.70 -9.71
C LEU A 130 6.23 -0.76 -9.54
N ASP A 131 5.63 0.20 -8.82
CA ASP A 131 4.17 0.25 -8.68
C ASP A 131 3.51 0.61 -10.01
N LEU A 132 4.10 1.55 -10.76
CA LEU A 132 3.62 1.92 -12.10
C LEU A 132 3.75 0.77 -13.09
N LEU A 133 4.85 0.01 -13.01
CA LEU A 133 5.02 -1.20 -13.81
C LEU A 133 3.92 -2.22 -13.48
N ARG A 134 3.71 -2.55 -12.20
CA ARG A 134 2.64 -3.47 -11.77
C ARG A 134 1.25 -2.99 -12.19
N LEU A 135 1.01 -1.68 -12.13
CA LEU A 135 -0.23 -1.08 -12.62
C LEU A 135 -0.42 -1.34 -14.11
N GLY A 136 0.61 -1.11 -14.92
CA GLY A 136 0.56 -1.35 -16.38
C GLY A 136 0.46 -2.82 -16.76
N LEU A 137 1.09 -3.73 -16.00
CA LEU A 137 1.10 -5.16 -16.28
C LEU A 137 -0.20 -5.84 -15.86
N THR A 138 -0.62 -5.67 -14.61
CA THR A 138 -1.69 -6.47 -13.99
C THR A 138 -2.81 -5.64 -13.35
N GLY A 139 -2.74 -4.31 -13.43
CA GLY A 139 -3.64 -3.43 -12.70
C GLY A 139 -3.22 -3.20 -11.24
N GLY A 140 -2.03 -3.68 -10.85
CA GLY A 140 -1.48 -3.57 -9.49
C GLY A 140 -1.43 -4.88 -8.72
N ASP A 141 -0.93 -4.80 -7.49
CA ASP A 141 -0.93 -5.91 -6.52
C ASP A 141 -2.18 -5.83 -5.63
N ARG A 142 -3.10 -6.80 -5.75
CA ARG A 142 -4.37 -6.81 -5.01
C ARG A 142 -4.18 -7.45 -3.64
N GLY A 143 -4.08 -6.62 -2.60
CA GLY A 143 -3.96 -7.08 -1.22
C GLY A 143 -5.28 -7.52 -0.58
N ILE A 144 -6.41 -6.99 -1.07
CA ILE A 144 -7.77 -7.44 -0.74
C ILE A 144 -8.51 -7.57 -2.08
N ASP A 145 -9.10 -8.74 -2.33
CA ASP A 145 -9.86 -9.01 -3.55
C ASP A 145 -11.14 -9.77 -3.22
N GLU A 146 -12.16 -9.03 -2.80
CA GLU A 146 -13.49 -9.53 -2.42
C GLU A 146 -14.54 -9.06 -3.44
N ALA A 147 -15.76 -9.62 -3.35
CA ALA A 147 -16.86 -9.16 -4.19
C ALA A 147 -17.19 -7.69 -3.88
N GLY A 148 -17.08 -6.81 -4.89
CA GLY A 148 -17.34 -5.37 -4.75
C GLY A 148 -16.25 -4.57 -4.04
N LEU A 149 -15.14 -5.19 -3.61
CA LEU A 149 -14.02 -4.50 -2.97
C LEU A 149 -12.68 -5.04 -3.48
N THR A 150 -11.96 -4.21 -4.23
CA THR A 150 -10.56 -4.46 -4.57
C THR A 150 -9.69 -3.37 -3.96
N VAL A 151 -8.69 -3.77 -3.18
CA VAL A 151 -7.68 -2.88 -2.61
C VAL A 151 -6.32 -3.25 -3.18
N VAL A 152 -5.71 -2.31 -3.90
CA VAL A 152 -4.34 -2.46 -4.37
C VAL A 152 -3.36 -1.92 -3.35
N GLN A 153 -2.19 -2.54 -3.23
CA GLN A 153 -1.17 -2.18 -2.26
C GLN A 153 0.16 -1.86 -2.95
N ARG A 154 0.88 -0.90 -2.36
CA ARG A 154 2.24 -0.56 -2.76
C ARG A 154 3.19 -1.75 -2.58
N ALA A 155 4.20 -1.82 -3.44
CA ALA A 155 5.39 -2.63 -3.20
C ALA A 155 6.03 -2.37 -1.81
N TRP A 156 6.63 -3.41 -1.26
CA TRP A 156 7.48 -3.29 -0.09
C TRP A 156 8.83 -2.72 -0.52
N LEU A 157 9.08 -1.45 -0.19
CA LEU A 157 10.36 -0.79 -0.47
C LEU A 157 11.50 -1.41 0.37
N PRO A 158 12.74 -1.46 -0.17
CA PRO A 158 13.92 -1.90 0.55
C PRO A 158 14.09 -1.24 1.91
N ASP A 159 14.56 -2.02 2.88
CA ASP A 159 14.57 -1.65 4.30
C ASP A 159 15.95 -1.74 4.97
N GLY A 160 17.02 -1.85 4.16
CA GLY A 160 18.40 -1.91 4.66
C GLY A 160 18.91 -3.31 4.96
N ALA A 161 18.08 -4.36 4.91
CA ALA A 161 18.53 -5.71 5.26
C ALA A 161 19.49 -6.33 4.22
N VAL A 162 19.22 -6.08 2.93
CA VAL A 162 20.03 -6.61 1.79
C VAL A 162 20.48 -5.48 0.88
N ASN A 163 19.54 -4.59 0.53
CA ASN A 163 19.79 -3.39 -0.29
C ASN A 163 19.68 -2.14 0.60
N PRO A 164 20.19 -0.98 0.15
CA PRO A 164 20.06 0.28 0.89
C PRO A 164 18.62 0.53 1.35
N ASP A 165 18.46 1.05 2.57
CA ASP A 165 17.14 1.45 3.08
C ASP A 165 16.63 2.65 2.27
N PHE A 166 15.39 2.57 1.79
CA PHE A 166 14.78 3.62 0.99
C PHE A 166 14.14 4.71 1.85
N TYR A 167 13.99 4.50 3.15
CA TYR A 167 13.45 5.50 4.06
C TYR A 167 14.25 6.80 4.01
N ALA A 168 13.60 7.87 3.51
CA ALA A 168 14.16 9.20 3.34
C ALA A 168 15.51 9.24 2.58
N HIS A 169 15.80 8.23 1.75
CA HIS A 169 17.08 8.09 1.08
C HIS A 169 17.20 9.10 -0.08
N PRO A 170 18.24 9.94 -0.14
CA PRO A 170 18.31 11.05 -1.10
C PRO A 170 18.29 10.61 -2.57
N GLN A 171 18.80 9.41 -2.87
CA GLN A 171 18.91 8.91 -4.25
C GLN A 171 17.75 8.00 -4.69
N HIS A 172 17.04 7.38 -3.74
CA HIS A 172 16.01 6.39 -4.06
C HIS A 172 14.61 6.92 -3.71
N PHE A 173 14.42 7.39 -2.49
CA PHE A 173 13.12 7.89 -2.04
C PHE A 173 13.30 9.02 -1.01
N ALA A 174 13.67 10.20 -1.51
CA ALA A 174 13.96 11.34 -0.68
C ALA A 174 12.72 11.79 0.13
N ARG A 175 12.97 12.39 1.30
CA ARG A 175 11.90 13.10 2.03
C ARG A 175 11.36 14.21 1.16
N LYS A 176 10.05 14.22 0.98
CA LYS A 176 9.33 15.22 0.19
C LYS A 176 8.73 16.28 1.08
N SER A 177 8.46 17.44 0.52
CA SER A 177 7.78 18.52 1.22
C SER A 177 6.87 19.32 0.31
N ILE A 178 5.78 19.83 0.88
CA ILE A 178 4.89 20.82 0.26
C ILE A 178 4.65 21.99 1.22
N SER A 179 4.26 23.13 0.66
CA SER A 179 3.93 24.32 1.46
C SER A 179 2.72 24.08 2.35
N GLY A 180 2.58 24.86 3.42
CA GLY A 180 1.40 24.80 4.29
C GLY A 180 0.09 25.15 3.57
N ALA A 181 0.15 26.04 2.58
CA ALA A 181 -0.99 26.39 1.74
C ALA A 181 -1.46 25.18 0.91
N ASP A 182 -0.53 24.41 0.34
CA ASP A 182 -0.86 23.19 -0.40
C ASP A 182 -1.32 22.08 0.55
N ALA A 183 -0.66 21.91 1.69
CA ALA A 183 -1.03 20.92 2.71
C ALA A 183 -2.49 21.08 3.15
N ALA A 184 -2.93 22.31 3.41
CA ALA A 184 -4.29 22.64 3.81
C ALA A 184 -5.35 22.42 2.72
N LYS A 185 -4.95 22.27 1.45
CA LYS A 185 -5.87 21.98 0.34
C LYS A 185 -5.84 20.53 -0.10
N LEU A 186 -4.69 19.86 0.02
CA LEU A 186 -4.43 18.54 -0.52
C LEU A 186 -4.48 17.42 0.52
N THR A 187 -4.46 17.75 1.81
CA THR A 187 -4.48 16.77 2.92
C THR A 187 -5.36 17.24 4.07
N PRO A 188 -5.73 16.36 5.01
CA PRO A 188 -6.40 16.74 6.25
C PRO A 188 -5.49 17.43 7.28
N PHE A 189 -4.27 17.83 6.91
CA PHE A 189 -3.26 18.30 7.86
C PHE A 189 -2.99 19.79 7.69
N ALA A 190 -2.83 20.46 8.83
CA ALA A 190 -2.37 21.83 8.93
C ALA A 190 -0.92 21.85 9.46
N ALA A 191 0.01 22.34 8.64
CA ALA A 191 1.40 22.55 8.98
C ALA A 191 1.94 23.74 8.18
N GLU A 192 3.00 24.39 8.66
CA GLU A 192 3.70 25.42 7.87
C GLU A 192 4.42 24.81 6.65
N THR A 193 5.04 23.64 6.87
CA THR A 193 5.56 22.76 5.83
C THR A 193 5.14 21.34 6.18
N LEU A 194 4.53 20.64 5.23
CA LEU A 194 4.20 19.23 5.39
C LEU A 194 5.31 18.39 4.78
N TYR A 195 5.96 17.57 5.60
CA TYR A 195 6.94 16.58 5.17
C TYR A 195 6.28 15.23 4.98
N ILE A 196 6.66 14.56 3.90
CA ILE A 196 6.11 13.27 3.49
C ILE A 196 7.27 12.31 3.26
N VAL A 197 7.22 11.15 3.92
CA VAL A 197 8.28 10.14 3.84
C VAL A 197 7.68 8.78 3.53
N SER A 198 8.24 8.12 2.52
CA SER A 198 7.95 6.72 2.26
C SER A 198 8.79 5.82 3.17
N CYS A 199 8.16 4.79 3.71
CA CYS A 199 8.86 3.67 4.32
C CYS A 199 8.18 2.35 3.98
N ARG A 200 8.90 1.40 3.39
CA ARG A 200 8.39 0.04 3.09
C ARG A 200 7.09 0.11 2.30
N ASN A 201 5.95 -0.29 2.84
CA ASN A 201 4.62 -0.13 2.22
C ASN A 201 3.77 1.01 2.85
N ARG A 202 4.36 1.85 3.70
CA ARG A 202 3.72 2.94 4.44
C ARG A 202 4.17 4.33 3.97
N ILE A 203 3.31 5.31 4.18
CA ILE A 203 3.61 6.74 4.01
C ILE A 203 3.43 7.45 5.36
N LEU A 204 4.39 8.32 5.68
CA LEU A 204 4.49 9.01 6.96
C LEU A 204 4.34 10.51 6.71
N PHE A 205 3.54 11.18 7.54
CA PHE A 205 3.30 12.62 7.44
C PHE A 205 3.76 13.33 8.70
N SER A 206 4.52 14.42 8.53
CA SER A 206 5.07 15.18 9.65
C SER A 206 5.14 16.68 9.40
N ASN A 207 5.20 17.44 10.49
CA ASN A 207 5.49 18.88 10.50
C ASN A 207 6.99 19.16 10.72
N THR A 208 7.85 18.13 10.69
CA THR A 208 9.29 18.26 10.90
C THR A 208 10.05 17.30 9.99
N GLN A 209 11.22 17.75 9.51
CA GLN A 209 12.17 16.93 8.76
C GLN A 209 13.15 16.16 9.65
N LYS A 210 13.03 16.28 10.98
CA LYS A 210 13.99 15.74 11.95
C LYS A 210 13.74 14.28 12.34
N GLY A 211 12.86 13.57 11.62
CA GLY A 211 12.67 12.13 11.82
C GLY A 211 13.91 11.34 11.39
N LYS A 212 14.26 10.31 12.17
CA LYS A 212 15.56 9.61 12.08
C LYS A 212 15.47 8.17 11.58
N ALA A 213 14.34 7.51 11.73
CA ALA A 213 14.16 6.11 11.34
C ALA A 213 12.70 5.83 11.02
N CYS A 214 12.46 4.91 10.10
CA CYS A 214 11.11 4.51 9.74
C CYS A 214 10.28 4.01 10.93
N ASP A 215 10.85 3.15 11.77
CA ASP A 215 10.12 2.54 12.88
C ASP A 215 10.23 3.35 14.18
N ALA A 216 10.75 4.59 14.10
CA ALA A 216 10.74 5.50 15.23
C ALA A 216 9.30 5.72 15.72
N PRO A 217 9.02 5.49 17.01
CA PRO A 217 7.67 5.60 17.52
C PRO A 217 7.20 7.05 17.53
N ARG A 218 5.88 7.22 17.39
CA ARG A 218 5.23 8.54 17.43
C ARG A 218 5.14 9.11 18.85
N PHE A 219 5.04 8.22 19.84
CA PHE A 219 4.95 8.55 21.26
C PHE A 219 5.97 7.73 22.05
N GLY A 220 6.56 8.36 23.06
CA GLY A 220 7.42 7.68 24.03
C GLY A 220 6.65 7.27 25.28
N ALA A 221 7.40 6.89 26.32
CA ALA A 221 6.84 6.60 27.63
C ALA A 221 5.97 7.76 28.14
N GLY A 222 4.85 7.42 28.80
CA GLY A 222 3.90 8.39 29.34
C GLY A 222 3.12 9.19 28.29
N GLY A 223 3.08 8.75 27.02
CA GLY A 223 2.32 9.43 25.97
C GLY A 223 2.97 10.72 25.44
N ARG A 224 4.25 10.97 25.78
CA ARG A 224 4.98 12.14 25.26
C ARG A 224 5.16 12.03 23.75
N ARG A 225 4.72 13.04 23.00
CA ARG A 225 4.98 13.14 21.56
C ARG A 225 6.49 13.21 21.30
N LEU A 226 6.99 12.36 20.41
CA LEU A 226 8.39 12.37 19.98
C LEU A 226 8.56 13.12 18.66
N VAL A 227 9.79 13.58 18.41
CA VAL A 227 10.20 14.10 17.10
C VAL A 227 10.39 12.91 16.16
N SER A 228 9.49 12.75 15.19
CA SER A 228 9.54 11.69 14.18
C SER A 228 8.86 12.14 12.89
N ASP A 229 8.97 11.34 11.82
CA ASP A 229 8.22 11.58 10.58
C ASP A 229 6.74 11.18 10.67
N LYS A 230 6.26 10.81 11.87
CA LYS A 230 4.90 10.33 12.09
C LYS A 230 4.03 11.35 12.82
N TYR A 231 4.40 12.63 12.85
CA TYR A 231 3.67 13.63 13.66
C TYR A 231 2.17 13.62 13.39
N PHE A 232 1.75 13.54 12.12
CA PHE A 232 0.35 13.40 11.72
C PHE A 232 -0.11 11.95 11.64
N GLY A 233 0.81 11.02 11.40
CA GLY A 233 0.57 9.58 11.48
C GLY A 233 1.41 8.81 10.47
N GLU A 234 1.20 7.50 10.47
CA GLU A 234 1.66 6.60 9.42
C GLU A 234 0.45 5.90 8.80
N PHE A 235 0.50 5.63 7.50
CA PHE A 235 -0.63 5.11 6.73
C PHE A 235 -0.13 4.01 5.82
N ASN A 236 -0.84 2.88 5.74
CA ASN A 236 -0.56 1.90 4.70
C ASN A 236 -0.90 2.50 3.33
N VAL A 237 0.02 2.41 2.37
CA VAL A 237 -0.24 2.82 0.98
C VAL A 237 -1.01 1.70 0.29
N ARG A 238 -2.29 1.65 0.63
CA ARG A 238 -3.31 0.73 0.12
C ARG A 238 -4.49 1.57 -0.32
N VAL A 239 -5.08 1.27 -1.47
CA VAL A 239 -6.18 2.08 -2.00
C VAL A 239 -7.27 1.19 -2.57
N SER A 240 -8.51 1.47 -2.17
CA SER A 240 -9.69 0.88 -2.80
C SER A 240 -9.84 1.47 -4.20
N VAL A 241 -9.88 0.60 -5.21
CA VAL A 241 -9.94 0.97 -6.62
C VAL A 241 -11.16 0.36 -7.29
N CYS A 242 -11.53 0.90 -8.44
CA CYS A 242 -12.67 0.47 -9.24
C CYS A 242 -14.00 0.49 -8.46
N THR A 243 -14.12 1.45 -7.54
CA THR A 243 -15.41 1.93 -7.05
C THR A 243 -16.21 2.58 -8.19
N SER A 244 -17.47 2.95 -7.95
CA SER A 244 -18.30 3.60 -8.97
C SER A 244 -17.66 4.85 -9.56
N ASP A 245 -17.19 5.75 -8.69
CA ASP A 245 -16.60 7.03 -9.09
C ASP A 245 -15.26 6.83 -9.80
N ASP A 246 -14.49 5.85 -9.34
CA ASP A 246 -13.19 5.54 -9.91
C ASP A 246 -13.31 4.89 -11.29
N SER A 247 -14.20 3.93 -11.45
CA SER A 247 -14.43 3.22 -12.71
C SER A 247 -14.94 4.15 -13.81
N ALA A 248 -15.77 5.14 -13.44
CA ALA A 248 -16.24 6.17 -14.37
C ALA A 248 -15.11 7.04 -14.95
N LEU A 249 -14.02 7.22 -14.18
CA LEU A 249 -12.89 8.08 -14.54
C LEU A 249 -11.68 7.31 -15.07
N ARG A 250 -11.59 6.00 -14.83
CA ARG A 250 -10.51 5.12 -15.32
C ARG A 250 -11.05 3.89 -16.06
N PRO A 251 -11.79 4.06 -17.17
CA PRO A 251 -12.38 2.93 -17.91
C PRO A 251 -11.33 1.98 -18.50
N ASP A 252 -10.08 2.44 -18.65
CA ASP A 252 -8.99 1.60 -19.15
C ASP A 252 -8.38 0.69 -18.10
N LEU A 253 -8.38 1.12 -16.84
CA LEU A 253 -7.93 0.33 -15.71
C LEU A 253 -9.07 -0.55 -15.18
N CYS A 254 -10.25 0.04 -14.97
CA CYS A 254 -11.36 -0.65 -14.32
C CYS A 254 -12.26 -1.34 -15.34
N ARG A 255 -12.20 -2.68 -15.38
CA ARG A 255 -12.96 -3.51 -16.32
C ARG A 255 -14.11 -4.24 -15.64
N PRO A 256 -15.26 -4.42 -16.33
CA PRO A 256 -16.37 -5.20 -15.79
C PRO A 256 -15.95 -6.63 -15.45
N TYR A 257 -16.32 -7.08 -14.26
CA TYR A 257 -16.11 -8.43 -13.75
C TYR A 257 -17.35 -8.88 -12.98
N GLY A 258 -18.25 -9.58 -13.67
CA GLY A 258 -19.58 -9.89 -13.14
C GLY A 258 -20.38 -8.61 -12.87
N SER A 259 -20.83 -8.41 -11.64
CA SER A 259 -21.56 -7.22 -11.20
C SER A 259 -20.66 -6.11 -10.64
N SER A 260 -19.35 -6.29 -10.63
CA SER A 260 -18.36 -5.34 -10.08
C SER A 260 -17.33 -4.96 -11.13
N PHE A 261 -16.42 -4.03 -10.79
CA PHE A 261 -15.26 -3.69 -11.62
C PHE A 261 -13.98 -4.14 -10.93
N LYS A 262 -12.99 -4.58 -11.72
CA LYS A 262 -11.66 -4.94 -11.22
C LYS A 262 -10.58 -4.23 -12.04
N PRO A 263 -9.43 -3.89 -11.41
CA PRO A 263 -8.33 -3.26 -12.12
C PRO A 263 -7.62 -4.28 -13.01
N GLU A 264 -7.42 -3.96 -14.27
CA GLU A 264 -6.66 -4.74 -15.25
C GLU A 264 -5.54 -3.88 -15.84
N GLY A 265 -4.40 -4.50 -16.06
CA GLY A 265 -3.26 -3.82 -16.65
C GLY A 265 -3.50 -3.48 -18.12
N ALA A 266 -2.83 -2.43 -18.61
CA ALA A 266 -2.86 -2.07 -20.02
C ALA A 266 -2.43 -3.22 -20.93
N ILE A 267 -1.45 -4.04 -20.52
CA ILE A 267 -1.02 -5.23 -21.27
C ILE A 267 -2.12 -6.29 -21.30
N GLN A 268 -2.74 -6.59 -20.15
CA GLN A 268 -3.86 -7.54 -20.07
C GLN A 268 -5.02 -7.11 -20.97
N ASN A 269 -5.35 -5.83 -20.95
CA ASN A 269 -6.40 -5.27 -21.79
C ASN A 269 -6.05 -5.34 -23.28
N SER A 270 -4.79 -5.10 -23.65
CA SER A 270 -4.35 -5.16 -25.05
C SER A 270 -4.33 -6.58 -25.60
N GLY A 271 -4.02 -7.58 -24.77
CA GLY A 271 -4.03 -9.00 -25.16
C GLY A 271 -5.43 -9.61 -25.36
N LYS A 272 -6.50 -8.87 -25.04
CA LYS A 272 -7.90 -9.28 -25.30
C LYS A 272 -8.38 -8.92 -26.71
N ARG A 273 -7.64 -8.06 -27.43
CA ARG A 273 -7.93 -7.64 -28.80
C ARG A 273 -7.23 -8.55 -29.78
#